data_AF-W2US94-F1
#
_entry.id   AF-W2US94-F1
#
_cell.length_a   1.000
_cell.length_b   1.000
_cell.length_c   1.000
_cell.angle_alpha   90.00
_cell.angle_beta   90.00
_cell.angle_gamma   90.00
#
_symmetry.space_group_name_H-M   'P 1'
#
loop_
_entity.id
_entity.type
_entity.pdbx_description
1 polymer ?
#
loop_
_entity_poly.entity_id
_entity_poly.type
_entity_poly.pdbx_seq_one_letter_code
_entity_poly.pdbx_strand_id
1 'polypeptide(L)'
;MQQALVVRVVNNTNEELNNVMIYSTPFGQIKPMDSTAFITLKNIQNEVKNPMLYLSCKNINMGSYVSLPKDVDTIYFLINEVKIDKRLIVFKQIEIK
;
A
#
# COMPACT_ATOMS: atom_id res chain seq x y z
N MET A 1 2.13 18.98 16.89
CA MET A 1 1.77 19.00 15.45
C MET A 1 1.25 17.63 15.10
N GLN A 2 0.16 17.53 14.33
CA GLN A 2 -0.36 16.25 13.85
C GLN A 2 0.59 15.75 12.76
N GLN A 3 1.27 14.62 12.97
CA GLN A 3 2.22 14.08 12.01
C GLN A 3 1.45 13.58 10.78
N ALA A 4 1.86 14.02 9.60
CA ALA A 4 1.35 13.55 8.33
C ALA A 4 2.26 12.43 7.85
N LEU A 5 1.68 11.27 7.53
CA LEU A 5 2.44 10.13 7.01
C LEU A 5 2.28 10.07 5.50
N VAL A 6 3.39 10.06 4.77
CA VAL A 6 3.39 9.78 3.33
C VAL A 6 3.42 8.27 3.13
N VAL A 7 2.46 7.74 2.39
CA VAL A 7 2.46 6.33 2.00
C VAL A 7 2.65 6.24 0.50
N ARG A 8 3.64 5.43 0.07
CA ARG A 8 3.94 5.18 -1.33
C ARG A 8 3.74 3.70 -1.62
N VAL A 9 3.14 3.41 -2.77
CA VAL A 9 3.01 2.04 -3.26
C VAL A 9 3.79 1.95 -4.57
N VAL A 10 4.73 1.01 -4.63
CA VAL A 10 5.53 0.76 -5.82
C VAL A 10 5.11 -0.59 -6.38
N ASN A 11 4.77 -0.62 -7.65
CA ASN A 11 4.48 -1.86 -8.36
C ASN A 11 5.75 -2.35 -9.08
N ASN A 12 6.50 -3.26 -8.46
CA ASN A 12 7.66 -3.91 -9.08
C ASN A 12 7.27 -5.17 -9.87
N THR A 13 5.98 -5.39 -10.12
CA THR A 13 5.50 -6.54 -10.88
C THR A 13 5.29 -6.18 -12.35
N ASN A 14 5.17 -7.20 -13.19
CA ASN A 14 4.73 -7.06 -14.59
C ASN A 14 3.20 -7.01 -14.73
N GLU A 15 2.47 -6.96 -13.61
CA GLU A 15 1.02 -7.01 -13.58
C GLU A 15 0.46 -5.62 -13.31
N GLU A 16 -0.72 -5.34 -13.87
CA GLU A 16 -1.46 -4.13 -13.54
C GLU A 16 -2.19 -4.31 -12.21
N LEU A 17 -2.00 -3.36 -11.29
CA LEU A 17 -2.68 -3.34 -10.01
C LEU A 17 -3.81 -2.32 -10.06
N ASN A 18 -5.03 -2.80 -9.91
CA ASN A 18 -6.26 -2.02 -9.97
C ASN A 18 -6.86 -1.85 -8.58
N ASN A 19 -7.62 -0.77 -8.37
CA ASN A 19 -8.31 -0.49 -7.10
C ASN A 19 -7.37 -0.59 -5.88
N VAL A 20 -6.15 -0.08 -6.02
CA VAL A 20 -5.17 -0.09 -4.93
C VAL A 20 -5.61 0.89 -3.87
N MET A 21 -5.72 0.42 -2.63
CA MET A 21 -6.15 1.22 -1.48
C MET A 21 -5.35 0.84 -0.24
N ILE A 22 -5.11 1.82 0.63
CA ILE A 22 -4.66 1.56 2.01
C ILE A 22 -5.57 2.30 2.96
N TYR A 23 -6.05 1.62 4.00
CA TYR A 23 -6.89 2.23 5.03
C TYR A 23 -8.05 3.06 4.42
N SER A 24 -8.81 2.45 3.51
CA SER A 24 -9.92 3.08 2.78
C SER A 24 -9.54 4.32 1.95
N THR A 25 -8.26 4.58 1.75
CA THR A 25 -7.74 5.69 0.96
C THR A 25 -7.20 5.16 -0.37
N PRO A 26 -7.76 5.60 -1.52
CA PRO A 26 -7.40 5.05 -2.81
C PRO A 26 -6.10 5.65 -3.36
N PHE A 27 -5.29 4.81 -3.98
CA PHE A 27 -4.26 5.18 -4.95
C PHE A 27 -4.80 5.10 -6.39
N GLY A 28 -5.79 4.25 -6.63
CA GLY A 28 -6.34 3.99 -7.96
C GLY A 28 -5.61 2.85 -8.68
N GLN A 29 -5.33 3.03 -9.96
CA GLN A 29 -4.58 2.07 -10.78
C GLN A 29 -3.09 2.39 -10.69
N ILE A 30 -2.27 1.35 -10.54
CA ILE A 30 -0.80 1.44 -10.54
C ILE A 30 -0.28 0.52 -11.65
N LYS A 31 0.36 1.12 -12.66
CA LYS A 31 0.86 0.38 -13.83
C LYS A 31 2.05 -0.52 -13.46
N PRO A 32 2.38 -1.54 -14.28
CA PRO A 32 3.61 -2.30 -14.12
C PRO A 32 4.82 -1.37 -14.02
N MET A 33 5.75 -1.68 -13.11
CA MET A 33 6.98 -0.92 -12.87
C MET A 33 6.79 0.55 -12.41
N ASP A 34 5.57 0.95 -12.02
CA ASP A 34 5.28 2.31 -11.59
C ASP A 34 5.67 2.55 -10.12
N SER A 35 6.38 3.66 -9.87
CA SER A 35 6.84 4.12 -8.56
C SER A 35 6.30 5.51 -8.18
N THR A 36 5.30 6.02 -8.90
CA THR A 36 4.78 7.37 -8.74
C THR A 36 3.60 7.47 -7.77
N ALA A 37 2.94 6.35 -7.43
CA ALA A 37 1.76 6.35 -6.59
C ALA A 37 2.08 6.69 -5.13
N PHE A 38 1.46 7.75 -4.61
CA PHE A 38 1.55 8.14 -3.21
C PHE A 38 0.25 8.79 -2.70
N ILE A 39 0.06 8.74 -1.39
CA ILE A 39 -0.96 9.50 -0.67
C ILE A 39 -0.34 10.11 0.58
N THR A 40 -0.99 11.12 1.14
CA THR A 40 -0.66 11.66 2.45
C THR A 40 -1.81 11.36 3.41
N LEU A 41 -1.57 10.50 4.37
CA LEU A 41 -2.51 10.22 5.45
C LEU A 41 -2.35 11.30 6.53
N LYS A 42 -3.42 12.07 6.73
CA LYS A 42 -3.52 13.04 7.82
C LYS A 42 -4.25 12.40 8.99
N ASN A 43 -3.90 12.81 10.21
CA ASN A 43 -4.65 12.47 11.41
C ASN A 43 -4.75 10.96 11.66
N ILE A 44 -3.67 10.19 11.43
CA ILE A 44 -3.60 8.79 11.85
C ILE A 44 -3.76 8.78 13.38
N GLN A 45 -4.99 8.51 13.84
CA GLN A 45 -5.30 8.43 15.25
C GLN A 45 -4.53 7.25 15.86
N ASN A 46 -4.33 7.31 17.18
CA ASN A 46 -3.38 6.50 17.94
C ASN A 46 -3.55 4.97 17.81
N GLU A 47 -4.60 4.46 17.17
CA GLU A 47 -4.80 3.05 16.87
C GLU A 47 -5.61 2.89 15.58
N VAL A 48 -4.97 3.02 14.41
CA VAL A 48 -5.56 2.43 13.20
C VAL A 48 -5.53 0.91 13.40
N LYS A 49 -6.66 0.34 13.83
CA LYS A 49 -6.78 -1.10 14.03
C LYS A 49 -6.80 -1.78 12.67
N ASN A 50 -5.82 -2.66 12.45
CA ASN A 50 -5.71 -3.53 11.29
C ASN A 50 -5.77 -2.77 9.95
N PRO A 51 -4.84 -1.82 9.68
CA PRO A 51 -4.78 -1.21 8.36
C PRO A 51 -4.50 -2.30 7.33
N MET A 52 -5.18 -2.22 6.19
CA MET A 52 -5.07 -3.20 5.12
C MET A 52 -4.67 -2.50 3.84
N LEU A 53 -3.66 -3.05 3.17
CA LEU A 53 -3.38 -2.79 1.76
C LEU A 53 -4.23 -3.75 0.94
N TYR A 54 -5.04 -3.20 0.05
CA TYR A 54 -5.96 -3.95 -0.80
C TYR A 54 -5.74 -3.58 -2.26
N LEU A 55 -5.88 -4.54 -3.15
CA LEU A 55 -5.81 -4.35 -4.60
C LEU A 55 -6.58 -5.44 -5.34
N SER A 56 -6.75 -5.24 -6.64
CA SER A 56 -7.23 -6.23 -7.59
C SER A 56 -6.22 -6.43 -8.71
N CYS A 57 -5.98 -7.67 -9.10
CA CYS A 57 -5.14 -8.02 -10.26
C CYS A 57 -5.83 -9.16 -11.02
N LYS A 58 -5.99 -9.01 -12.34
CA LYS A 58 -6.74 -9.95 -13.20
C LYS A 58 -8.12 -10.31 -12.63
N ASN A 59 -8.87 -9.30 -12.16
CA ASN A 59 -10.19 -9.44 -11.53
C ASN A 59 -10.22 -10.27 -10.23
N ILE A 60 -9.07 -10.54 -9.61
CA ILE A 60 -8.97 -11.20 -8.32
C ILE A 60 -8.57 -10.18 -7.27
N ASN A 61 -9.40 -10.09 -6.24
CA ASN A 61 -9.20 -9.22 -5.09
C ASN A 61 -8.24 -9.84 -4.08
N MET A 62 -7.31 -9.04 -3.58
CA MET A 62 -6.28 -9.45 -2.64
C MET A 62 -6.11 -8.38 -1.57
N GLY A 63 -5.79 -8.80 -0.36
CA GLY A 63 -5.58 -7.90 0.76
C GLY A 63 -4.50 -8.44 1.69
N SER A 64 -3.79 -7.53 2.34
CA SER A 64 -2.83 -7.86 3.38
C SER A 64 -2.86 -6.82 4.48
N TYR A 65 -2.86 -7.26 5.73
CA TYR A 65 -2.73 -6.38 6.88
C TYR A 65 -1.31 -5.81 6.91
N VAL A 66 -1.21 -4.52 7.21
CA VAL A 66 0.04 -3.77 7.23
C VAL A 66 0.16 -3.00 8.54
N SER A 67 1.34 -2.46 8.82
CA SER A 67 1.58 -1.57 9.96
C SER A 67 1.75 -0.14 9.48
N LEU A 68 1.08 0.80 10.13
CA LEU A 68 1.27 2.24 9.93
C LEU A 68 1.96 2.82 11.19
N PRO A 69 3.30 2.76 11.29
CA PRO A 69 4.07 3.36 12.38
C PRO A 69 3.79 4.85 12.55
N LYS A 70 3.93 5.32 13.79
CA LYS A 70 3.69 6.72 14.18
C LYS A 70 4.90 7.60 13.95
N ASP A 71 6.10 7.08 14.21
CA ASP A 71 7.35 7.86 14.23
C ASP A 71 8.10 7.77 12.90
N VAL A 72 7.35 7.76 11.79
CA VAL A 72 7.84 7.59 10.42
C VAL A 72 7.17 8.63 9.53
N ASP A 73 7.98 9.34 8.74
CA ASP A 73 7.50 10.37 7.83
C ASP A 73 7.04 9.79 6.50
N THR A 74 7.70 8.72 6.03
CA THR A 74 7.34 8.04 4.79
C THR A 74 7.44 6.52 4.90
N ILE A 75 6.42 5.82 4.38
CA ILE A 75 6.44 4.36 4.19
C ILE A 75 6.35 4.04 2.70
N TYR A 76 7.13 3.05 2.28
CA TYR A 76 7.02 2.43 0.97
C TYR A 76 6.50 1.00 1.11
N PHE A 77 5.48 0.67 0.34
CA PHE A 77 5.04 -0.70 0.07
C PHE A 77 5.51 -1.10 -1.33
N LEU A 78 6.58 -1.88 -1.40
CA LEU A 78 7.15 -2.37 -2.65
C LEU A 78 6.51 -3.72 -2.96
N ILE A 79 5.50 -3.72 -3.82
CA ILE A 79 4.80 -4.93 -4.26
C ILE A 79 5.70 -5.63 -5.29
N ASN A 80 6.32 -6.73 -4.88
CA ASN A 80 7.31 -7.44 -5.68
C ASN A 80 6.72 -8.65 -6.40
N GLU A 81 5.62 -9.21 -5.87
CA GLU A 81 4.94 -10.35 -6.47
C GLU A 81 3.46 -10.36 -6.05
N VAL A 82 2.60 -10.82 -6.95
CA VAL A 82 1.19 -11.14 -6.68
C VAL A 82 0.93 -12.61 -7.00
N LYS A 83 0.55 -13.40 -6.00
CA LYS A 83 0.20 -14.82 -6.18
C LYS A 83 -1.31 -14.94 -6.30
N ILE A 84 -1.81 -14.86 -7.53
CA ILE A 84 -3.24 -14.78 -7.85
C ILE A 84 -4.00 -16.02 -7.34
N ASP A 85 -3.40 -17.21 -7.52
CA ASP A 85 -3.92 -18.50 -7.05
C ASP A 85 -4.11 -18.54 -5.52
N LYS A 86 -3.21 -17.87 -4.79
CA LYS A 86 -3.21 -17.79 -3.32
C LYS A 86 -3.86 -16.53 -2.77
N ARG A 87 -4.31 -15.62 -3.64
CA ARG A 87 -4.81 -14.28 -3.29
C ARG A 87 -3.85 -13.51 -2.37
N LEU A 88 -2.55 -13.65 -2.60
CA LEU A 88 -1.50 -13.12 -1.74
C LEU A 88 -0.73 -11.99 -2.42
N ILE A 89 -0.55 -10.89 -1.68
CA ILE A 89 0.36 -9.79 -2.02
C ILE A 89 1.68 -10.05 -1.32
N VAL A 90 2.77 -10.13 -2.07
CA VAL A 90 4.13 -10.20 -1.51
C VAL A 90 4.76 -8.83 -1.66
N PHE A 91 5.03 -8.17 -0.53
CA PHE A 91 5.60 -6.83 -0.52
C PHE A 91 6.70 -6.69 0.53
N LYS A 92 7.57 -5.70 0.30
CA LYS A 92 8.51 -5.21 1.31
C LYS A 92 8.02 -3.84 1.81
N GLN A 93 7.98 -3.69 3.13
CA GLN A 93 7.76 -2.39 3.78
C GLN A 93 9.11 -1.73 4.06
N ILE A 94 9.25 -0.45 3.73
CA ILE A 94 10.42 0.38 4.07
C ILE A 94 9.93 1.64 4.77
N GLU A 95 10.57 2.00 5.87
CA GLU A 95 10.23 3.13 6.73
C GLU A 95 11.34 4.16 6.68
N ILE A 96 10.98 5.43 6.47
CA ILE A 96 11.91 6.57 6.44
C ILE A 96 11.43 7.60 7.46
N LYS A 97 12.35 7.97 8.36
CA LYS A 97 12.17 9.05 9.33
C LYS A 97 12.57 10.40 8.76
#